data_AF-A0A7V9BJI8-F1
#
_entry.id   AF-A0A7V9BJI8-F1
#
_cell.length_a   1.000
_cell.length_b   1.000
_cell.length_c   1.000
_cell.angle_alpha   90.00
_cell.angle_beta   90.00
_cell.angle_gamma   90.00
#
_symmetry.space_group_name_H-M   'P 1'
#
loop_
_entity.id
_entity.type
_entity.pdbx_description
1 polymer ?
#
loop_
_entity_poly.entity_id
_entity_poly.type
_entity_poly.pdbx_seq_one_letter_code
_entity_poly.pdbx_strand_id
1 'polypeptide(L)'
;MKLKCTAAAYRAALMVVVCLAVGAVGARAQSLSSPWSAADVGKPNLAGSASLSNEVLTIDAAGKDIWGISDEFHFVYQAISGDVDIRARLDSLSAGHGWAKAGVMIRSSLADDASHGYALLSLDNG
;
A
#
# COMPACT_ATOMS: atom_id res chain seq x y z
N MET A 1 5.75 6.76 -7.73
CA MET A 1 6.53 5.51 -7.95
C MET A 1 5.74 4.54 -8.84
N LYS A 2 6.38 3.80 -9.76
CA LYS A 2 5.72 2.86 -10.69
C LYS A 2 6.13 1.40 -10.39
N LEU A 3 5.19 0.52 -10.04
CA LEU A 3 5.41 -0.94 -9.98
C LEU A 3 4.58 -1.67 -11.02
N LYS A 4 5.11 -2.74 -11.62
CA LYS A 4 4.30 -3.75 -12.34
C LYS A 4 4.15 -5.00 -11.48
N CYS A 5 2.92 -5.45 -11.23
CA CYS A 5 2.60 -6.65 -10.45
C CYS A 5 1.43 -7.39 -11.12
N THR A 6 1.58 -8.70 -11.36
CA THR A 6 0.59 -9.54 -12.04
C THR A 6 0.03 -10.55 -11.03
N ALA A 7 -1.28 -10.52 -10.75
CA ALA A 7 -1.94 -11.50 -9.87
C ALA A 7 -3.34 -11.86 -10.41
N ALA A 8 -3.65 -13.17 -10.45
CA ALA A 8 -4.92 -13.73 -10.91
C ALA A 8 -5.88 -13.95 -9.73
N ALA A 9 -7.17 -13.63 -9.90
CA ALA A 9 -8.18 -13.61 -8.83
C ALA A 9 -9.21 -14.76 -8.92
N TYR A 10 -9.60 -15.32 -7.76
CA TYR A 10 -10.81 -16.14 -7.57
C TYR A 10 -11.77 -15.46 -6.57
N ARG A 11 -13.09 -15.58 -6.79
CA ARG A 11 -14.18 -14.77 -6.22
C ARG A 11 -14.76 -15.31 -4.89
N ALA A 12 -15.20 -14.43 -3.97
CA ALA A 12 -16.54 -14.39 -3.33
C ALA A 12 -16.61 -13.38 -2.15
N ALA A 13 -17.82 -12.86 -1.85
CA ALA A 13 -18.10 -11.60 -1.17
C ALA A 13 -18.64 -11.72 0.27
N LEU A 14 -18.39 -10.70 1.11
CA LEU A 14 -19.29 -10.17 2.16
C LEU A 14 -18.71 -8.83 2.70
N MET A 15 -19.42 -7.70 2.58
CA MET A 15 -19.05 -6.43 3.25
C MET A 15 -20.20 -5.98 4.16
N VAL A 16 -19.92 -5.86 5.47
CA VAL A 16 -20.75 -5.14 6.43
C VAL A 16 -20.21 -3.70 6.50
N VAL A 17 -21.03 -2.71 6.15
CA VAL A 17 -20.69 -1.28 6.25
C VAL A 17 -21.19 -0.75 7.59
N VAL A 18 -20.28 -0.42 8.49
CA VAL A 18 -20.55 0.45 9.66
C VAL A 18 -19.81 1.77 9.42
N CYS A 19 -20.56 2.82 9.06
CA CYS A 19 -20.03 4.18 8.98
C CYS A 19 -19.96 4.79 10.39
N LEU A 20 -18.75 4.94 10.92
CA LEU A 20 -18.45 5.90 11.99
C LEU A 20 -17.57 6.99 11.38
N ALA A 21 -18.14 8.19 11.23
CA ALA A 21 -17.45 9.35 10.69
C ALA A 21 -16.46 9.89 11.72
N VAL A 22 -15.16 9.77 11.43
CA VAL A 22 -14.10 10.54 12.09
C VAL A 22 -13.35 11.29 10.98
N GLY A 23 -13.24 12.61 11.17
CA GLY A 23 -12.63 13.64 10.31
C GLY A 23 -12.06 13.19 8.96
N ALA A 24 -12.68 13.66 7.86
CA ALA A 24 -12.17 13.46 6.52
C ALA A 24 -10.81 14.15 6.33
N VAL A 25 -9.72 13.41 6.55
CA VAL A 25 -8.46 13.69 5.86
C VAL A 25 -8.73 13.32 4.41
N GLY A 26 -8.67 14.30 3.51
CA GLY A 26 -9.14 14.16 2.13
C GLY A 26 -8.56 12.91 1.47
N ALA A 27 -9.39 11.87 1.33
CA ALA A 27 -9.03 10.69 0.57
C ALA A 27 -8.76 11.14 -0.86
N ARG A 28 -7.50 11.07 -1.28
CA ARG A 28 -7.15 11.38 -2.67
C ARG A 28 -7.70 10.28 -3.56
N ALA A 29 -8.22 10.66 -4.72
CA ALA A 29 -8.93 9.74 -5.61
C ALA A 29 -8.03 8.56 -6.00
N GLN A 30 -8.53 7.36 -5.77
CA GLN A 30 -7.90 6.10 -6.18
C GLN A 30 -8.47 5.71 -7.54
N SER A 31 -7.64 5.60 -8.56
CA SER A 31 -8.05 5.06 -9.88
C SER A 31 -7.52 3.64 -10.03
N LEU A 32 -8.00 2.78 -9.14
CA LEU A 32 -7.67 1.37 -9.10
C LEU A 32 -8.84 0.55 -9.67
N SER A 33 -8.51 -0.48 -10.44
CA SER A 33 -9.48 -1.50 -10.82
C SER A 33 -9.42 -2.67 -9.85
N SER A 34 -10.56 -3.37 -9.70
CA SER A 34 -10.60 -4.64 -8.98
C SER A 34 -9.49 -5.58 -9.50
N PRO A 35 -8.75 -6.29 -8.62
CA PRO A 35 -9.02 -6.50 -7.20
C PRO A 35 -8.31 -5.53 -6.23
N TRP A 36 -7.70 -4.46 -6.74
CA TRP A 36 -6.86 -3.59 -5.92
C TRP A 36 -7.67 -2.65 -5.03
N SER A 37 -7.22 -2.51 -3.78
CA SER A 37 -7.69 -1.52 -2.81
C SER A 37 -6.51 -0.71 -2.29
N ALA A 38 -6.77 0.45 -1.69
CA ALA A 38 -5.74 1.29 -1.10
C ALA A 38 -6.16 1.83 0.26
N ALA A 39 -5.20 1.98 1.17
CA ALA A 39 -5.41 2.55 2.49
C ALA A 39 -4.14 3.24 3.00
N ASP A 40 -4.34 4.32 3.75
CA ASP A 40 -3.31 4.95 4.56
C ASP A 40 -3.27 4.26 5.93
N VAL A 41 -2.10 3.73 6.30
CA VAL A 41 -1.85 3.01 7.55
C VAL A 41 -1.15 3.96 8.50
N GLY A 42 -1.55 3.97 9.78
CA GLY A 42 -0.96 4.86 10.80
C GLY A 42 -1.32 6.34 10.66
N LYS A 43 -2.23 6.69 9.76
CA LYS A 43 -2.70 8.07 9.49
C LYS A 43 -1.56 9.05 9.13
N PRO A 44 -0.87 8.83 8.01
CA PRO A 44 0.10 9.78 7.48
C PRO A 44 -0.41 11.21 7.39
N ASN A 45 0.50 12.16 7.65
CA ASN A 45 0.20 13.59 7.57
C ASN A 45 -0.24 14.04 6.17
N LEU A 46 0.10 13.29 5.13
CA LEU A 46 -0.38 13.48 3.77
C LEU A 46 -1.01 12.17 3.29
N ALA A 47 -2.28 12.25 2.89
CA ALA A 47 -2.99 11.10 2.33
C ALA A 47 -2.34 10.66 1.00
N GLY A 48 -2.15 9.35 0.85
CA GLY A 48 -1.59 8.78 -0.37
C GLY A 48 -2.61 8.71 -1.51
N SER A 49 -2.10 8.46 -2.72
CA SER A 49 -2.90 8.22 -3.92
C SER A 49 -2.30 7.11 -4.77
N ALA A 50 -3.16 6.30 -5.38
CA ALA A 50 -2.75 5.29 -6.33
C ALA A 50 -3.59 5.27 -7.61
N SER A 51 -2.95 4.91 -8.71
CA SER A 51 -3.59 4.71 -10.01
C SER A 51 -3.02 3.48 -10.69
N LEU A 52 -3.88 2.71 -11.36
CA LEU A 52 -3.47 1.55 -12.16
C LEU A 52 -3.86 1.80 -13.62
N SER A 53 -2.85 1.88 -14.48
CA SER A 53 -3.03 2.07 -15.92
C SER A 53 -1.97 1.30 -16.69
N ASN A 54 -2.36 0.58 -17.74
CA ASN A 54 -1.46 -0.23 -18.57
C ASN A 54 -0.52 -1.14 -17.74
N GLU A 55 -1.11 -1.80 -16.73
CA GLU A 55 -0.40 -2.70 -15.78
C GLU A 55 0.67 -2.02 -14.92
N VAL A 56 0.73 -0.69 -14.93
CA VAL A 56 1.62 0.11 -14.10
C VAL A 56 0.83 0.71 -12.95
N LEU A 57 1.17 0.28 -11.74
CA LEU A 57 0.66 0.84 -10.50
C LEU A 57 1.52 2.05 -10.13
N THR A 58 0.94 3.25 -10.21
CA THR A 58 1.57 4.49 -9.75
C THR A 58 1.09 4.85 -8.36
N ILE A 59 2.01 5.00 -7.41
CA ILE A 59 1.73 5.32 -6.02
C ILE A 59 2.46 6.61 -5.63
N ASP A 60 1.73 7.52 -5.00
CA ASP A 60 2.25 8.63 -4.21
C ASP A 60 1.90 8.37 -2.74
N ALA A 61 2.90 8.41 -1.88
CA ALA A 61 2.80 8.02 -0.49
C ALA A 61 3.55 9.02 0.39
N ALA A 62 3.09 9.14 1.63
CA ALA A 62 3.83 9.76 2.71
C ALA A 62 3.73 8.86 3.94
N GLY A 63 4.56 9.16 4.93
CA GLY A 63 4.66 8.39 6.14
C GLY A 63 5.96 8.65 6.88
N LYS A 64 6.02 8.22 8.14
CA LYS A 64 7.22 8.37 8.97
C LYS A 64 8.19 7.23 8.74
N ASP A 65 7.77 6.00 9.03
CA ASP A 65 8.56 4.80 8.83
C ASP A 65 7.67 3.54 8.93
N ILE A 66 8.24 2.40 8.56
CA ILE A 66 7.70 1.05 8.83
C ILE A 66 8.62 0.43 9.90
N TRP A 67 8.54 0.97 11.12
CA TRP A 67 9.43 0.63 12.22
C TRP A 67 8.86 1.07 13.58
N GLY A 68 9.23 0.34 14.64
CA GLY A 68 8.88 0.72 16.01
C GLY A 68 7.49 0.25 16.41
N ILE A 69 6.67 1.16 16.92
CA ILE A 69 5.36 0.84 17.53
C ILE A 69 4.15 1.11 16.64
N SER A 70 4.32 1.88 15.56
CA SER A 70 3.23 2.29 14.67
C SER A 70 3.80 2.62 13.29
N ASP A 71 3.43 1.82 12.31
CA ASP A 71 3.81 2.02 10.92
C ASP A 71 2.96 3.11 10.27
N GLU A 72 3.60 4.01 9.53
CA GLU A 72 2.93 5.10 8.84
C GLU A 72 3.31 5.08 7.35
N PHE A 73 2.37 4.70 6.47
CA PHE A 73 2.60 4.60 5.02
C PHE A 73 1.29 4.47 4.21
N HIS A 74 1.39 4.56 2.87
CA HIS A 74 0.29 4.25 1.95
C HIS A 74 0.43 2.84 1.38
N PHE A 75 -0.62 2.03 1.49
CA PHE A 75 -0.62 0.63 1.07
C PHE A 75 -1.67 0.36 -0.01
N VAL A 76 -1.20 -0.14 -1.17
CA VAL A 76 -2.08 -0.68 -2.22
C VAL A 76 -2.03 -2.21 -2.15
N TYR A 77 -3.18 -2.84 -2.00
CA TYR A 77 -3.25 -4.23 -1.57
C TYR A 77 -4.39 -5.02 -2.21
N GLN A 78 -4.25 -6.34 -2.10
CA GLN A 78 -5.32 -7.31 -2.32
C GLN A 78 -5.44 -8.16 -1.07
N ALA A 79 -6.66 -8.49 -0.66
CA ALA A 79 -6.87 -9.51 0.34
C ALA A 79 -6.54 -10.87 -0.27
N ILE A 80 -5.66 -11.62 0.40
CA ILE A 80 -5.18 -12.92 -0.06
C ILE A 80 -5.27 -13.93 1.10
N SER A 81 -5.43 -15.21 0.76
CA SER A 81 -5.45 -16.31 1.73
C SER A 81 -4.71 -17.51 1.15
N GLY A 82 -4.00 -18.24 2.01
CA GLY A 82 -3.17 -19.37 1.60
C GLY A 82 -1.80 -18.94 1.11
N ASP A 83 -1.11 -19.86 0.44
CA ASP A 83 0.24 -19.64 -0.06
C ASP A 83 0.22 -18.69 -1.26
N VAL A 84 1.11 -17.72 -1.26
CA VAL A 84 1.24 -16.73 -2.34
C VAL A 84 2.68 -16.54 -2.75
N ASP A 85 2.85 -16.17 -4.02
CA ASP A 85 4.11 -15.75 -4.59
C ASP A 85 3.91 -14.34 -5.17
N ILE A 86 4.58 -13.37 -4.57
CA ILE A 86 4.45 -11.96 -4.93
C ILE A 86 5.70 -11.51 -5.66
N ARG A 87 5.54 -11.17 -6.94
CA ARG A 87 6.60 -10.60 -7.77
C ARG A 87 6.21 -9.21 -8.22
N ALA A 88 7.05 -8.22 -7.91
CA ALA A 88 6.88 -6.88 -8.42
C ALA A 88 8.20 -6.36 -8.99
N ARG A 89 8.10 -5.60 -10.08
CA ARG A 89 9.23 -4.82 -10.59
C ARG A 89 9.04 -3.36 -10.21
N LEU A 90 10.07 -2.77 -9.60
CA LEU A 90 10.14 -1.34 -9.36
C LEU A 90 10.71 -0.64 -10.59
N ASP A 91 9.88 0.12 -11.31
CA ASP A 91 10.32 0.89 -12.48
C ASP A 91 11.02 2.19 -12.07
N SER A 92 10.49 2.89 -11.06
CA SER A 92 11.14 4.07 -10.47
C SER A 92 10.66 4.38 -9.06
N LEU A 93 11.60 4.81 -8.22
CA LEU A 93 11.37 5.42 -6.92
C LEU A 93 11.99 6.81 -6.94
N SER A 94 11.22 7.82 -6.55
CA SER A 94 11.66 9.21 -6.46
C SER A 94 11.00 9.81 -5.22
N ALA A 95 11.81 10.43 -4.38
CA ALA A 95 11.38 11.09 -3.17
C ALA A 95 12.40 12.17 -2.78
N GLY A 96 11.97 13.13 -1.97
CA GLY A 96 12.87 14.15 -1.43
C GLY A 96 13.75 13.65 -0.27
N HIS A 97 13.62 12.38 0.13
CA HIS A 97 14.24 11.83 1.34
C HIS A 97 14.89 10.47 1.07
N GLY A 98 16.13 10.28 1.51
CA GLY A 98 16.93 9.08 1.21
C GLY A 98 16.44 7.80 1.90
N TRP A 99 15.57 7.91 2.91
CA TRP A 99 14.93 6.74 3.54
C TRP A 99 13.59 6.36 2.92
N ALA A 100 13.17 7.03 1.84
CA ALA A 100 11.97 6.64 1.13
C ALA A 100 12.09 5.18 0.67
N LYS A 101 11.10 4.38 1.06
CA LYS A 101 11.07 2.94 0.82
C LYS A 101 9.94 2.58 -0.09
N ALA A 102 10.14 1.53 -0.86
CA ALA A 102 9.04 0.91 -1.55
C ALA A 102 9.36 -0.50 -2.05
N GLY A 103 8.31 -1.29 -2.24
CA GLY A 103 8.44 -2.68 -2.62
C GLY A 103 7.16 -3.45 -2.31
N VAL A 104 7.32 -4.70 -1.89
CA VAL A 104 6.21 -5.60 -1.58
C VAL A 104 6.16 -5.92 -0.10
N MET A 105 4.95 -6.09 0.42
CA MET A 105 4.70 -6.41 1.82
C MET A 105 3.51 -7.37 1.92
N ILE A 106 3.63 -8.35 2.81
CA ILE A 106 2.51 -9.13 3.32
C ILE A 106 2.29 -8.71 4.76
N ARG A 107 1.02 -8.45 5.13
CA ARG A 107 0.64 -8.02 6.47
C ARG A 107 -0.68 -8.66 6.90
N SER A 108 -0.82 -8.93 8.19
CA SER A 108 -1.98 -9.65 8.73
C SER A 108 -3.26 -8.80 8.79
N SER A 109 -3.14 -7.48 8.91
CA SER A 109 -4.26 -6.54 8.88
C SER A 109 -3.79 -5.12 8.51
N LEU A 110 -4.71 -4.16 8.37
CA LEU A 110 -4.38 -2.74 8.14
C LEU A 110 -4.10 -1.93 9.43
N ALA A 111 -4.11 -2.57 10.60
CA ALA A 111 -3.69 -1.93 11.85
C ALA A 111 -2.22 -1.52 11.78
N ASP A 112 -1.86 -0.38 12.35
CA ASP A 112 -0.51 0.20 12.30
C ASP A 112 0.54 -0.57 13.12
N ASP A 113 0.12 -1.54 13.93
CA ASP A 113 0.97 -2.46 14.68
C ASP A 113 0.94 -3.91 14.13
N ALA A 114 0.34 -4.10 12.95
CA ALA A 114 0.13 -5.43 12.38
C ALA A 114 1.45 -6.12 12.05
N SER A 115 1.54 -7.42 12.38
CA SER A 115 2.64 -8.27 11.95
C SER A 115 2.74 -8.29 10.42
N HIS A 116 3.96 -8.07 9.93
CA HIS A 116 4.23 -7.95 8.50
C HIS A 116 5.61 -8.50 8.14
N GLY A 117 5.77 -8.83 6.86
CA GLY A 117 7.04 -9.16 6.24
C GLY A 117 7.13 -8.44 4.89
N TYR A 118 8.29 -7.88 4.58
CA TYR A 118 8.47 -7.08 3.37
C TYR A 118 9.79 -7.35 2.66
N ALA A 119 9.81 -7.05 1.37
CA ALA A 119 11.00 -6.88 0.58
C ALA A 119 10.93 -5.47 -0.04
N LEU A 120 11.75 -4.56 0.48
CA LEU A 120 11.73 -3.15 0.12
C LEU A 120 13.09 -2.70 -0.42
N LEU A 121 13.04 -1.70 -1.27
CA LEU A 121 14.19 -0.89 -1.68
C LEU A 121 14.05 0.47 -1.03
N SER A 122 15.14 0.96 -0.43
CA SER A 122 15.27 2.36 -0.02
C SER A 122 16.16 3.09 -1.02
N LEU A 123 15.99 4.40 -1.19
CA LEU A 123 16.82 5.19 -2.11
C LEU A 123 18.30 5.17 -1.72
N ASP A 124 18.64 5.56 -0.49
CA ASP A 124 20.03 5.81 -0.10
C ASP A 124 20.49 5.03 1.16
N ASN A 125 19.58 4.32 1.85
CA ASN A 125 19.88 3.70 3.16
C ASN A 125 19.30 2.27 3.27
N GLY A 126 20.16 1.28 3.51
CA GLY A 126 19.81 -0.14 3.70
C GLY A 126 19.74 -0.55 5.16
#